data_AF-A0A5A8AE78-F1
#
_entry.id   AF-A0A5A8AE78-F1
#
_cell.length_a   1.000
_cell.length_b   1.000
_cell.length_c   1.000
_cell.angle_alpha   90.00
_cell.angle_beta   90.00
_cell.angle_gamma   90.00
#
_symmetry.space_group_name_H-M   'P 1'
#
loop_
_entity.id
_entity.type
_entity.pdbx_description
1 polymer ?
#
loop_
_entity_poly.entity_id
_entity_poly.type
_entity_poly.pdbx_seq_one_letter_code
_entity_poly.pdbx_strand_id
1 'polypeptide(L)'
;MKNRFILAISLSLVFFAGSANAQQGRVGINTTSPRTTLDVAAKLGTTDADGLQAPRLTRAELTAKGNSVYGTDHAGTIIYISDIAGGDVTSQRVNINATGYYFFDGTFWQKVGAGSDLYKDNGTLTSNRTVSQGTNTMAFTSSATTGTSHFTVDNSTLNVDAANHRVGIGTNSPATKLDVNNGTTPGAVKITDGTQGEGKVLTSDANGVGTWRTMAFSSNVEGTWLINNSQAATNNSIPVNRYSSVAKLSLPMAGTYLVFLNADFGFDNAVSIPAQVEYLITRGGINNEINLANAIGAVPGTWNSIYNSVTSGMGGFTINNTFFIVTTGPQDIYLTIKPIPGQPANNGVIATRLMRWGGTAENPSYQGIPGGLAIDRFVAYKF
;
A
#
# COMPACT_ATOMS: atom_id res chain seq x y z
N MET A 1 -40.74 80.27 -56.88
CA MET A 1 -40.12 78.92 -56.86
C MET A 1 -39.31 78.62 -55.60
N LYS A 2 -38.65 79.59 -54.93
CA LYS A 2 -37.90 79.36 -53.67
C LYS A 2 -38.72 78.74 -52.51
N ASN A 3 -39.97 79.17 -52.32
CA ASN A 3 -40.79 78.68 -51.19
C ASN A 3 -41.31 77.23 -51.37
N ARG A 4 -41.34 76.72 -52.60
CA ARG A 4 -41.75 75.33 -52.89
C ARG A 4 -40.62 74.32 -52.64
N PHE A 5 -39.37 74.78 -52.71
CA PHE A 5 -38.18 73.94 -52.49
C PHE A 5 -37.90 73.75 -50.99
N ILE A 6 -38.13 74.78 -50.17
CA ILE A 6 -38.02 74.70 -48.71
C ILE A 6 -39.11 73.77 -48.14
N LEU A 7 -40.33 73.84 -48.67
CA LEU A 7 -41.43 72.96 -48.26
C LEU A 7 -41.17 71.48 -48.58
N ALA A 8 -40.53 71.18 -49.72
CA ALA A 8 -40.18 69.81 -50.09
C ALA A 8 -39.07 69.20 -49.22
N ILE A 9 -38.07 70.00 -48.82
CA ILE A 9 -36.97 69.57 -47.94
C ILE A 9 -37.43 69.42 -46.48
N SER A 10 -38.32 70.29 -46.02
CA SER A 10 -38.88 70.18 -44.67
C SER A 10 -39.90 69.03 -44.57
N LEU A 11 -40.65 68.75 -45.63
CA LEU A 11 -41.55 67.59 -45.67
C LEU A 11 -40.78 66.26 -45.72
N SER A 12 -39.64 66.19 -46.42
CA SER A 12 -38.79 64.98 -46.42
C SER A 12 -38.07 64.74 -45.08
N LEU A 13 -37.66 65.79 -44.36
CA LEU A 13 -37.14 65.66 -42.98
C LEU A 13 -38.22 65.16 -42.00
N VAL A 14 -39.47 65.60 -42.17
CA VAL A 14 -40.60 65.16 -41.34
C VAL A 14 -41.04 63.73 -41.68
N PHE A 15 -40.89 63.27 -42.93
CA PHE A 15 -41.10 61.85 -43.28
C PHE A 15 -39.96 60.93 -42.81
N PHE A 16 -38.72 61.43 -42.71
CA PHE A 16 -37.62 60.71 -42.05
C PHE A 16 -37.81 60.66 -40.52
N ALA A 17 -38.43 61.69 -39.93
CA ALA A 17 -38.84 61.68 -38.52
C ALA A 17 -40.10 60.81 -38.26
N GLY A 18 -41.00 60.67 -39.24
CA GLY A 18 -42.24 59.89 -39.14
C GLY A 18 -42.04 58.36 -39.20
N SER A 19 -40.85 57.88 -39.56
CA SER A 19 -40.43 56.49 -39.36
C SER A 19 -39.74 56.27 -38.01
N ALA A 20 -39.48 57.35 -37.25
CA ALA A 20 -39.09 57.32 -35.85
C ALA A 20 -40.34 57.45 -34.95
N ASN A 21 -41.31 56.54 -35.10
CA ASN A 21 -42.28 56.28 -34.02
C ASN A 21 -41.56 55.51 -32.89
N ALA A 22 -40.63 56.20 -32.22
CA ALA A 22 -40.00 55.76 -30.98
C ALA A 22 -40.99 55.95 -29.83
N GLN A 23 -42.12 55.24 -29.87
CA GLN A 23 -43.05 55.22 -28.75
C GLN A 23 -43.70 53.85 -28.60
N GLN A 24 -42.88 52.81 -28.48
CA GLN A 24 -43.12 51.64 -27.60
C GLN A 24 -41.77 51.02 -27.18
N GLY A 25 -40.89 51.78 -26.51
CA GLY A 25 -39.74 51.27 -25.74
C GLY A 25 -38.72 50.33 -26.42
N ARG A 26 -38.79 50.11 -27.74
CA ARG A 26 -38.01 49.11 -28.47
C ARG A 26 -37.64 49.61 -29.87
N VAL A 27 -36.40 49.35 -30.27
CA VAL A 27 -35.84 49.66 -31.59
C VAL A 27 -35.61 48.34 -32.33
N GLY A 28 -36.18 48.20 -33.52
CA GLY A 28 -35.95 47.05 -34.40
C GLY A 28 -35.05 47.40 -35.58
N ILE A 29 -34.09 46.54 -35.90
CA ILE A 29 -33.30 46.58 -37.14
C ILE A 29 -33.61 45.30 -37.92
N ASN A 30 -34.05 45.44 -39.17
CA ASN A 30 -34.52 44.33 -40.03
C ASN A 30 -35.71 43.52 -39.44
N THR A 31 -36.43 44.04 -38.45
CA THR A 31 -37.66 43.44 -37.89
C THR A 31 -38.70 44.52 -37.61
N THR A 32 -39.96 44.24 -37.95
CA THR A 32 -41.11 45.14 -37.67
C THR A 32 -41.76 44.87 -36.31
N SER A 33 -41.33 43.83 -35.59
CA SER A 33 -41.89 43.42 -34.30
C SER A 33 -40.77 43.12 -33.29
N PRO A 34 -40.07 44.17 -32.79
CA PRO A 34 -38.93 43.99 -31.91
C PRO A 34 -39.31 43.36 -30.56
N ARG A 35 -38.58 42.30 -30.18
CA ARG A 35 -38.81 41.54 -28.94
C ARG A 35 -38.06 42.12 -27.73
N THR A 36 -36.99 42.86 -27.96
CA THR A 36 -36.11 43.48 -26.96
C THR A 36 -36.01 44.99 -27.18
N THR A 37 -35.39 45.72 -26.25
CA THR A 37 -35.17 47.19 -26.37
C THR A 37 -34.36 47.55 -27.61
N LEU A 38 -33.43 46.70 -28.01
CA LEU A 38 -32.82 46.66 -29.33
C LEU A 38 -32.92 45.23 -29.87
N ASP A 39 -33.64 45.03 -30.97
CA ASP A 39 -33.79 43.75 -31.65
C ASP A 39 -33.18 43.86 -33.05
N VAL A 40 -32.11 43.10 -33.31
CA VAL A 40 -31.40 43.07 -34.58
C VAL A 40 -31.66 41.71 -35.22
N ALA A 41 -32.55 41.67 -36.21
CA ALA A 41 -32.86 40.45 -36.94
C ALA A 41 -31.89 40.25 -38.11
N ALA A 42 -31.54 38.99 -38.37
CA ALA A 42 -30.77 38.60 -39.55
C ALA A 42 -31.61 38.79 -40.82
N LYS A 43 -30.97 39.24 -41.91
CA LYS A 43 -31.58 39.41 -43.23
C LYS A 43 -31.60 38.09 -44.02
N LEU A 44 -30.77 37.11 -43.63
CA LEU A 44 -30.76 35.71 -44.10
C LEU A 44 -30.45 35.48 -45.59
N GLY A 45 -30.03 36.50 -46.35
CA GLY A 45 -29.50 36.33 -47.71
C GLY A 45 -28.07 35.78 -47.70
N THR A 46 -27.70 35.02 -48.74
CA THR A 46 -26.35 34.41 -48.85
C THR A 46 -25.21 35.43 -49.04
N THR A 47 -25.54 36.69 -49.35
CA THR A 47 -24.58 37.81 -49.45
C THR A 47 -24.73 38.83 -48.33
N ASP A 48 -25.69 38.63 -47.43
CA ASP A 48 -25.93 39.56 -46.33
C ASP A 48 -24.97 39.25 -45.17
N ALA A 49 -24.27 40.27 -44.68
CA ALA A 49 -23.46 40.18 -43.48
C ALA A 49 -24.32 40.52 -42.26
N ASP A 50 -24.79 39.50 -41.56
CA ASP A 50 -25.59 39.64 -40.34
C ASP A 50 -24.69 39.73 -39.09
N GLY A 51 -24.98 40.68 -38.19
CA GLY A 51 -24.28 40.78 -36.92
C GLY A 51 -24.38 42.15 -36.26
N LEU A 52 -23.89 42.22 -35.02
CA LEU A 52 -23.68 43.47 -34.29
C LEU A 52 -22.18 43.68 -34.12
N GLN A 53 -21.67 44.78 -34.65
CA GLN A 53 -20.27 45.15 -34.50
C GLN A 53 -20.14 46.25 -33.45
N ALA A 54 -19.48 45.95 -32.32
CA ALA A 54 -19.24 46.95 -31.28
C ALA A 54 -18.27 48.06 -31.75
N PRO A 55 -18.26 49.23 -31.09
CA PRO A 55 -17.24 50.24 -31.32
C PRO A 55 -15.82 49.66 -31.20
N ARG A 56 -14.98 49.98 -32.18
CA ARG A 56 -13.59 49.50 -32.25
C ARG A 56 -12.64 50.57 -31.71
N LEU A 57 -11.72 50.17 -30.84
CA LEU A 57 -10.69 51.03 -30.28
C LEU A 57 -9.38 50.25 -30.22
N THR A 58 -8.25 50.92 -30.44
CA THR A 58 -6.95 50.41 -29.99
C THR A 58 -6.83 50.59 -28.47
N ARG A 59 -5.99 49.78 -27.82
CA ARG A 59 -5.71 49.99 -26.38
C ARG A 59 -5.12 51.38 -26.10
N ALA A 60 -4.38 51.95 -27.05
CA ALA A 60 -3.85 53.32 -26.96
C ALA A 60 -4.97 54.37 -26.94
N GLU A 61 -5.96 54.27 -27.82
CA GLU A 61 -7.11 55.18 -27.85
C GLU A 61 -7.96 55.05 -26.58
N LEU A 62 -8.15 53.83 -26.08
CA LEU A 62 -8.83 53.61 -24.80
C LEU A 62 -8.02 54.18 -23.62
N THR A 63 -6.70 54.09 -23.65
CA THR A 63 -5.82 54.71 -22.64
C THR A 63 -5.94 56.24 -22.67
N ALA A 64 -5.99 56.85 -23.86
CA ALA A 64 -6.13 58.29 -24.03
C ALA A 64 -7.46 58.85 -23.49
N LYS A 65 -8.51 58.01 -23.40
CA LYS A 65 -9.78 58.36 -22.72
C LYS A 65 -9.64 58.47 -21.19
N GLY A 66 -8.52 58.04 -20.61
CA GLY A 66 -8.28 58.05 -19.18
C GLY A 66 -9.13 57.02 -18.41
N ASN A 67 -9.23 57.20 -17.09
CA ASN A 67 -9.90 56.26 -16.17
C ASN A 67 -11.22 56.81 -15.58
N SER A 68 -11.67 57.99 -16.02
CA SER A 68 -12.87 58.66 -15.48
C SER A 68 -14.07 58.62 -16.44
N VAL A 69 -13.86 58.31 -17.71
CA VAL A 69 -14.93 58.26 -18.73
C VAL A 69 -15.84 57.05 -18.51
N TYR A 70 -15.26 55.89 -18.20
CA TYR A 70 -16.01 54.68 -17.90
C TYR A 70 -16.05 54.48 -16.38
N GLY A 71 -17.25 54.55 -15.82
CA GLY A 71 -17.54 54.35 -14.40
C GLY A 71 -18.70 53.37 -14.20
N THR A 72 -19.22 53.27 -12.98
CA THR A 72 -20.28 52.31 -12.61
C THR A 72 -21.50 52.33 -13.54
N ASP A 73 -21.91 53.52 -13.99
CA ASP A 73 -23.07 53.70 -14.88
C ASP A 73 -22.84 53.15 -16.30
N HIS A 74 -21.60 52.81 -16.65
CA HIS A 74 -21.21 52.25 -17.93
C HIS A 74 -20.93 50.74 -17.87
N ALA A 75 -21.19 50.09 -16.73
CA ALA A 75 -21.09 48.64 -16.63
C ALA A 75 -21.99 47.95 -17.68
N GLY A 76 -21.44 46.95 -18.37
CA GLY A 76 -22.09 46.30 -19.51
C GLY A 76 -21.77 46.93 -20.88
N THR A 77 -21.00 48.03 -20.95
CA THR A 77 -20.51 48.57 -22.23
C THR A 77 -19.62 47.54 -22.92
N ILE A 78 -19.88 47.26 -24.21
CA ILE A 78 -19.06 46.35 -25.02
C ILE A 78 -18.27 47.15 -26.06
N ILE A 79 -16.99 46.83 -26.19
CA ILE A 79 -16.08 47.35 -27.23
C ILE A 79 -15.30 46.21 -27.85
N TYR A 80 -14.71 46.47 -29.02
CA TYR A 80 -13.73 45.59 -29.64
C TYR A 80 -12.34 46.26 -29.61
N ILE A 81 -11.36 45.59 -29.01
CA ILE A 81 -9.96 46.04 -29.04
C ILE A 81 -9.30 45.53 -30.32
N SER A 82 -8.98 46.45 -31.23
CA SER A 82 -8.41 46.15 -32.54
C SER A 82 -6.89 45.99 -32.55
N ASP A 83 -6.21 46.62 -31.60
CA ASP A 83 -4.75 46.56 -31.46
C ASP A 83 -4.33 46.77 -30.00
N ILE A 84 -3.29 46.05 -29.59
CA ILE A 84 -2.69 46.09 -28.24
C ILE A 84 -1.22 46.53 -28.24
N ALA A 85 -0.66 46.94 -29.39
CA ALA A 85 0.74 47.37 -29.48
C ALA A 85 1.04 48.63 -28.65
N GLY A 86 0.04 49.50 -28.47
CA GLY A 86 0.14 50.74 -27.67
C GLY A 86 -0.76 50.78 -26.43
N GLY A 87 -0.64 51.86 -25.64
CA GLY A 87 -1.40 52.06 -24.41
C GLY A 87 -0.90 51.22 -23.23
N ASP A 88 -1.45 51.51 -22.03
CA ASP A 88 -1.03 50.86 -20.78
C ASP A 88 -1.91 49.64 -20.41
N VAL A 89 -1.40 48.83 -19.48
CA VAL A 89 -2.10 47.71 -18.84
C VAL A 89 -2.37 47.99 -17.37
N THR A 90 -2.66 49.24 -17.05
CA THR A 90 -2.88 49.68 -15.67
C THR A 90 -4.36 49.97 -15.41
N SER A 91 -4.75 49.96 -14.13
CA SER A 91 -6.10 50.32 -13.72
C SER A 91 -7.17 49.53 -14.50
N GLN A 92 -8.16 50.21 -15.07
CA GLN A 92 -9.29 49.64 -15.79
C GLN A 92 -8.88 48.69 -16.95
N ARG A 93 -7.66 48.80 -17.49
CA ARG A 93 -7.19 48.06 -18.69
C ARG A 93 -6.32 46.85 -18.36
N VAL A 94 -6.14 46.50 -17.09
CA VAL A 94 -5.21 45.43 -16.66
C VAL A 94 -5.44 44.08 -17.37
N ASN A 95 -6.68 43.78 -17.74
CA ASN A 95 -7.04 42.51 -18.39
C ASN A 95 -6.99 42.57 -19.94
N ILE A 96 -6.61 43.69 -20.56
CA ILE A 96 -6.52 43.84 -22.02
C ILE A 96 -5.15 43.37 -22.53
N ASN A 97 -5.00 42.04 -22.65
CA ASN A 97 -3.75 41.37 -23.04
C ASN A 97 -3.74 40.83 -24.48
N ALA A 98 -4.86 40.97 -25.20
CA ALA A 98 -5.03 40.50 -26.58
C ALA A 98 -6.14 41.28 -27.28
N THR A 99 -6.13 41.28 -28.60
CA THR A 99 -7.26 41.78 -29.39
C THR A 99 -8.52 40.94 -29.14
N GLY A 100 -9.69 41.55 -29.32
CA GLY A 100 -10.98 40.87 -29.12
C GLY A 100 -12.05 41.76 -28.49
N TYR A 101 -13.19 41.17 -28.20
CA TYR A 101 -14.29 41.85 -27.52
C TYR A 101 -14.01 41.96 -26.02
N TYR A 102 -14.37 43.10 -25.43
CA TYR A 102 -14.31 43.36 -23.99
C TYR A 102 -15.61 44.01 -23.53
N PHE A 103 -16.05 43.68 -22.31
CA PHE A 103 -17.10 44.42 -21.62
C PHE A 103 -16.56 45.11 -20.37
N PHE A 104 -17.09 46.28 -20.03
CA PHE A 104 -16.73 46.96 -18.79
C PHE A 104 -17.56 46.41 -17.63
N ASP A 105 -16.92 45.90 -16.57
CA ASP A 105 -17.63 45.33 -15.40
C ASP A 105 -17.99 46.37 -14.32
N GLY A 106 -17.70 47.65 -14.58
CA GLY A 106 -17.83 48.75 -13.63
C GLY A 106 -16.50 49.18 -13.02
N THR A 107 -15.47 48.34 -13.10
CA THR A 107 -14.10 48.62 -12.62
C THR A 107 -13.03 48.32 -13.66
N PHE A 108 -13.12 47.17 -14.34
CA PHE A 108 -12.15 46.66 -15.30
C PHE A 108 -12.81 46.26 -16.62
N TRP A 109 -12.02 46.33 -17.69
CA TRP A 109 -12.38 45.77 -18.99
C TRP A 109 -12.11 44.26 -19.01
N GLN A 110 -13.17 43.46 -19.04
CA GLN A 110 -13.10 42.00 -19.05
C GLN A 110 -13.21 41.47 -20.47
N LYS A 111 -12.30 40.56 -20.84
CA LYS A 111 -12.32 39.94 -22.18
C LYS A 111 -13.55 39.04 -22.33
N VAL A 112 -14.29 39.21 -23.42
CA VAL A 112 -15.37 38.31 -23.82
C VAL A 112 -14.74 37.10 -24.51
N GLY A 113 -14.80 35.95 -23.87
CA GLY A 113 -14.25 34.70 -24.40
C GLY A 113 -14.02 33.67 -23.30
N ALA A 114 -13.64 32.44 -23.68
CA ALA A 114 -13.35 31.40 -22.72
C ALA A 114 -12.12 31.77 -21.87
N GLY A 115 -12.31 32.00 -20.58
CA GLY A 115 -11.22 32.04 -19.60
C GLY A 115 -10.46 30.71 -19.56
N SER A 116 -9.20 30.76 -19.11
CA SER A 116 -8.36 29.58 -18.92
C SER A 116 -8.78 28.83 -17.65
N ASP A 117 -9.78 27.97 -17.76
CA ASP A 117 -10.21 27.14 -16.63
C ASP A 117 -9.45 25.82 -16.60
N LEU A 118 -9.42 25.18 -15.43
CA LEU A 118 -8.87 23.84 -15.29
C LEU A 118 -9.84 22.80 -15.89
N TYR A 119 -11.16 22.95 -15.67
CA TYR A 119 -12.24 22.20 -16.31
C TYR A 119 -13.53 23.04 -16.30
N LYS A 120 -14.26 23.13 -17.42
CA LYS A 120 -15.64 23.68 -17.47
C LYS A 120 -16.68 22.62 -17.84
N ASP A 121 -16.30 21.64 -18.67
CA ASP A 121 -17.16 20.58 -19.19
C ASP A 121 -16.37 19.26 -19.34
N ASN A 122 -17.09 18.15 -19.53
CA ASN A 122 -16.48 16.89 -19.95
C ASN A 122 -15.83 17.07 -21.34
N GLY A 123 -14.55 16.70 -21.49
CA GLY A 123 -13.85 16.84 -22.76
C GLY A 123 -12.45 16.25 -22.77
N THR A 124 -11.80 16.33 -23.93
CA THR A 124 -10.41 15.87 -24.14
C THR A 124 -9.46 17.06 -24.13
N LEU A 125 -8.34 16.95 -23.43
CA LEU A 125 -7.28 17.94 -23.50
C LEU A 125 -6.69 17.98 -24.92
N THR A 126 -6.65 19.17 -25.53
CA THR A 126 -6.07 19.37 -26.87
C THR A 126 -4.56 19.65 -26.84
N SER A 127 -4.00 19.89 -25.65
CA SER A 127 -2.56 20.09 -25.42
C SER A 127 -2.20 19.75 -23.97
N ASN A 128 -0.89 19.56 -23.70
CA ASN A 128 -0.39 19.28 -22.36
C ASN A 128 -0.70 20.43 -21.39
N ARG A 129 -1.20 20.10 -20.19
CA ARG A 129 -1.45 21.07 -19.12
C ARG A 129 -0.57 20.78 -17.92
N THR A 130 0.15 21.80 -17.46
CA THR A 130 0.79 21.80 -16.13
C THR A 130 0.04 22.79 -15.25
N VAL A 131 -0.27 22.41 -14.01
CA VAL A 131 -0.87 23.32 -13.02
C VAL A 131 0.18 23.66 -11.97
N SER A 132 0.65 24.91 -11.96
CA SER A 132 1.57 25.42 -10.95
C SER A 132 0.78 26.09 -9.82
N GLN A 133 1.03 25.69 -8.58
CA GLN A 133 0.29 26.18 -7.40
C GLN A 133 0.87 27.47 -6.80
N GLY A 134 2.15 27.77 -7.08
CA GLY A 134 2.85 28.86 -6.38
C GLY A 134 2.77 28.68 -4.86
N THR A 135 2.28 29.68 -4.14
CA THR A 135 2.05 29.64 -2.69
C THR A 135 0.64 29.17 -2.29
N ASN A 136 -0.19 28.77 -3.26
CA ASN A 136 -1.59 28.41 -3.03
C ASN A 136 -1.79 26.89 -2.92
N THR A 137 -3.01 26.47 -2.59
CA THR A 137 -3.40 25.05 -2.48
C THR A 137 -4.46 24.68 -3.52
N MET A 138 -4.28 23.54 -4.18
CA MET A 138 -5.33 22.82 -4.90
C MET A 138 -5.81 21.64 -4.04
N ALA A 139 -6.98 21.77 -3.43
CA ALA A 139 -7.59 20.73 -2.63
C ALA A 139 -8.69 20.00 -3.42
N PHE A 140 -8.67 18.66 -3.38
CA PHE A 140 -9.76 17.81 -3.87
C PHE A 140 -10.56 17.31 -2.66
N THR A 141 -11.55 18.09 -2.24
CA THR A 141 -12.42 17.76 -1.09
C THR A 141 -13.68 17.05 -1.56
N SER A 142 -14.04 15.94 -0.92
CA SER A 142 -15.30 15.24 -1.16
C SER A 142 -16.11 15.18 0.13
N SER A 143 -17.42 15.46 0.02
CA SER A 143 -18.41 15.29 1.10
C SER A 143 -19.30 14.06 0.87
N ALA A 144 -18.87 13.14 0.00
CA ALA A 144 -19.68 12.00 -0.38
C ALA A 144 -19.86 11.01 0.78
N THR A 145 -21.09 10.53 0.95
CA THR A 145 -21.46 9.51 1.95
C THR A 145 -21.64 8.12 1.35
N THR A 146 -21.54 7.99 0.02
CA THR A 146 -21.75 6.75 -0.73
C THR A 146 -20.83 6.71 -1.95
N GLY A 147 -20.54 5.51 -2.47
CA GLY A 147 -19.63 5.31 -3.59
C GLY A 147 -18.21 4.99 -3.13
N THR A 148 -17.35 4.54 -4.06
CA THR A 148 -15.95 4.16 -3.77
C THR A 148 -14.93 4.91 -4.59
N SER A 149 -15.35 5.82 -5.49
CA SER A 149 -14.48 6.50 -6.44
C SER A 149 -14.76 8.00 -6.48
N HIS A 150 -14.03 8.75 -5.64
CA HIS A 150 -14.21 10.19 -5.46
C HIS A 150 -13.03 11.01 -6.00
N PHE A 151 -11.86 10.39 -6.17
CA PHE A 151 -10.76 10.91 -6.97
C PHE A 151 -10.08 9.72 -7.63
N THR A 152 -10.13 9.64 -8.96
CA THR A 152 -9.56 8.53 -9.74
C THR A 152 -8.52 9.04 -10.71
N VAL A 153 -7.44 8.28 -10.86
CA VAL A 153 -6.46 8.44 -11.93
C VAL A 153 -6.44 7.12 -12.69
N ASP A 154 -6.75 7.19 -13.99
CA ASP A 154 -6.78 6.03 -14.87
C ASP A 154 -7.58 4.85 -14.28
N ASN A 155 -8.83 5.15 -13.92
CA ASN A 155 -9.81 4.22 -13.37
C ASN A 155 -9.36 3.52 -12.06
N SER A 156 -8.61 2.42 -12.16
CA SER A 156 -8.14 1.63 -11.02
C SER A 156 -6.69 1.93 -10.62
N THR A 157 -5.90 2.64 -11.43
CA THR A 157 -4.48 2.88 -11.13
C THR A 157 -4.29 3.59 -9.79
N LEU A 158 -5.04 4.66 -9.53
CA LEU A 158 -5.17 5.28 -8.20
C LEU A 158 -6.63 5.67 -7.96
N ASN A 159 -7.18 5.27 -6.82
CA ASN A 159 -8.57 5.56 -6.46
C ASN A 159 -8.67 5.99 -4.99
N VAL A 160 -9.31 7.12 -4.74
CA VAL A 160 -9.65 7.58 -3.38
C VAL A 160 -11.13 7.35 -3.12
N ASP A 161 -11.40 6.50 -2.13
CA ASP A 161 -12.72 6.30 -1.54
C ASP A 161 -12.87 7.24 -0.34
N ALA A 162 -13.30 8.47 -0.61
CA ALA A 162 -13.50 9.49 0.42
C ALA A 162 -14.60 9.11 1.44
N ALA A 163 -15.63 8.37 1.04
CA ALA A 163 -16.73 7.98 1.94
C ALA A 163 -16.23 7.05 3.06
N ASN A 164 -15.30 6.14 2.73
CA ASN A 164 -14.75 5.16 3.68
C ASN A 164 -13.31 5.46 4.12
N HIS A 165 -12.73 6.58 3.68
CA HIS A 165 -11.35 6.97 3.98
C HIS A 165 -10.31 5.91 3.56
N ARG A 166 -10.42 5.38 2.33
CA ARG A 166 -9.50 4.36 1.77
C ARG A 166 -8.82 4.83 0.49
N VAL A 167 -7.65 4.24 0.21
CA VAL A 167 -6.93 4.41 -1.05
C VAL A 167 -6.74 3.04 -1.70
N GLY A 168 -7.14 2.93 -2.97
CA GLY A 168 -6.86 1.79 -3.83
C GLY A 168 -5.74 2.11 -4.81
N ILE A 169 -4.81 1.16 -4.99
CA ILE A 169 -3.76 1.20 -6.02
C ILE A 169 -3.95 -0.07 -6.87
N GLY A 170 -4.32 0.10 -8.14
CA GLY A 170 -4.71 -1.01 -9.02
C GLY A 170 -6.13 -1.57 -8.77
N THR A 171 -6.95 -0.94 -7.93
CA THR A 171 -8.35 -1.32 -7.68
C THR A 171 -9.24 -0.09 -7.43
N ASN A 172 -10.49 -0.14 -7.90
CA ASN A 172 -11.53 0.88 -7.62
C ASN A 172 -12.46 0.51 -6.44
N SER A 173 -12.22 -0.65 -5.82
CA SER A 173 -13.01 -1.19 -4.71
C SER A 173 -12.09 -1.69 -3.59
N PRO A 174 -11.33 -0.80 -2.92
CA PRO A 174 -10.34 -1.21 -1.93
C PRO A 174 -10.99 -1.92 -0.74
N ALA A 175 -10.57 -3.15 -0.40
CA ALA A 175 -11.14 -3.88 0.73
C ALA A 175 -10.60 -3.42 2.10
N THR A 176 -9.42 -2.78 2.12
CA THR A 176 -8.77 -2.25 3.33
C THR A 176 -8.14 -0.87 3.06
N LYS A 177 -7.50 -0.24 4.06
CA LYS A 177 -6.93 1.13 3.91
C LYS A 177 -5.85 1.22 2.82
N LEU A 178 -5.12 0.13 2.60
CA LEU A 178 -4.16 -0.03 1.52
C LEU A 178 -4.50 -1.32 0.79
N ASP A 179 -5.17 -1.20 -0.36
CA ASP A 179 -5.42 -2.32 -1.26
C ASP A 179 -4.56 -2.14 -2.51
N VAL A 180 -3.60 -3.04 -2.72
CA VAL A 180 -2.68 -3.04 -3.85
C VAL A 180 -2.91 -4.27 -4.71
N ASN A 181 -3.61 -4.09 -5.82
CA ASN A 181 -3.92 -5.17 -6.76
C ASN A 181 -3.05 -5.03 -8.03
N ASN A 182 -2.08 -5.95 -8.20
CA ASN A 182 -1.17 -5.98 -9.35
C ASN A 182 -1.59 -7.01 -10.43
N GLY A 183 -2.87 -7.41 -10.45
CA GLY A 183 -3.38 -8.41 -11.38
C GLY A 183 -2.69 -9.77 -11.23
N THR A 184 -2.19 -10.34 -12.34
CA THR A 184 -1.54 -11.66 -12.36
C THR A 184 -0.02 -11.62 -12.17
N THR A 185 0.55 -10.42 -11.98
CA THR A 185 2.01 -10.24 -11.89
C THR A 185 2.47 -10.26 -10.41
N PRO A 186 3.41 -11.13 -10.02
CA PRO A 186 3.98 -11.11 -8.67
C PRO A 186 4.69 -9.77 -8.37
N GLY A 187 4.68 -9.35 -7.09
CA GLY A 187 5.40 -8.16 -6.64
C GLY A 187 4.56 -6.89 -6.56
N ALA A 188 3.37 -6.96 -5.95
CA ALA A 188 2.49 -5.81 -5.78
C ALA A 188 3.07 -4.70 -4.89
N VAL A 189 3.97 -5.04 -3.96
CA VAL A 189 4.53 -4.09 -2.99
C VAL A 189 6.05 -4.14 -3.03
N LYS A 190 6.69 -2.99 -3.30
CA LYS A 190 8.13 -2.78 -3.16
C LYS A 190 8.36 -1.62 -2.20
N ILE A 191 9.09 -1.87 -1.12
CA ILE A 191 9.52 -0.84 -0.16
C ILE A 191 11.04 -0.71 -0.28
N THR A 192 11.51 0.44 -0.75
CA THR A 192 12.94 0.72 -0.93
C THR A 192 13.34 1.80 0.08
N ASP A 193 14.00 1.40 1.16
CA ASP A 193 14.43 2.28 2.27
C ASP A 193 15.96 2.31 2.44
N GLY A 194 16.69 1.63 1.57
CA GLY A 194 18.15 1.45 1.63
C GLY A 194 18.58 0.21 2.43
N THR A 195 17.66 -0.43 3.15
CA THR A 195 17.93 -1.64 3.95
C THR A 195 17.36 -2.92 3.33
N GLN A 196 16.52 -2.83 2.29
CA GLN A 196 15.99 -3.98 1.55
C GLN A 196 17.10 -4.86 0.95
N GLY A 197 16.85 -6.17 0.84
CA GLY A 197 17.79 -7.14 0.26
C GLY A 197 17.17 -8.54 0.16
N GLU A 198 17.82 -9.43 -0.59
CA GLU A 198 17.39 -10.82 -0.74
C GLU A 198 17.34 -11.52 0.64
N GLY A 199 16.26 -12.27 0.90
CA GLY A 199 16.06 -13.00 2.16
C GLY A 199 15.72 -12.14 3.38
N LYS A 200 15.57 -10.81 3.24
CA LYS A 200 15.14 -9.94 4.34
C LYS A 200 13.62 -9.92 4.49
N VAL A 201 13.17 -9.71 5.72
CA VAL A 201 11.77 -9.56 6.09
C VAL A 201 11.53 -8.15 6.62
N LEU A 202 10.33 -7.62 6.40
CA LEU A 202 9.92 -6.35 6.97
C LEU A 202 9.50 -6.57 8.43
N THR A 203 10.19 -5.93 9.36
CA THR A 203 9.91 -6.00 10.81
C THR A 203 9.58 -4.63 11.35
N SER A 204 8.70 -4.57 12.34
CA SER A 204 8.28 -3.32 13.00
C SER A 204 9.03 -3.10 14.32
N ASP A 205 9.35 -1.85 14.66
CA ASP A 205 9.87 -1.46 15.98
C ASP A 205 8.73 -1.14 16.98
N ALA A 206 9.10 -0.71 18.21
CA ALA A 206 8.14 -0.38 19.26
C ALA A 206 7.21 0.81 18.93
N ASN A 207 7.57 1.64 17.94
CA ASN A 207 6.78 2.78 17.48
C ASN A 207 5.99 2.47 16.20
N GLY A 208 6.04 1.22 15.70
CA GLY A 208 5.35 0.82 14.49
C GLY A 208 6.15 1.06 13.19
N VAL A 209 7.40 1.52 13.26
CA VAL A 209 8.21 1.81 12.06
C VAL A 209 8.74 0.52 11.47
N GLY A 210 8.41 0.26 10.19
CA GLY A 210 8.89 -0.90 9.45
C GLY A 210 10.30 -0.69 8.88
N THR A 211 11.19 -1.67 9.01
CA THR A 211 12.52 -1.68 8.37
C THR A 211 12.86 -3.09 7.92
N TRP A 212 13.56 -3.22 6.78
CA TRP A 212 14.02 -4.52 6.30
C TRP A 212 15.17 -5.04 7.15
N ARG A 213 14.95 -6.22 7.74
CA ARG A 213 15.95 -6.90 8.56
C ARG A 213 16.23 -8.30 8.03
N THR A 214 17.48 -8.72 8.15
CA THR A 214 17.82 -10.14 8.04
C THR A 214 17.08 -10.86 9.16
N MET A 215 16.45 -11.99 8.86
CA MET A 215 15.96 -12.89 9.90
C MET A 215 17.17 -13.42 10.68
N ALA A 216 17.50 -12.77 11.79
CA ALA A 216 18.51 -13.25 12.71
C ALA A 216 17.79 -14.07 13.79
N PHE A 217 17.91 -15.38 13.74
CA PHE A 217 17.80 -16.15 14.98
C PHE A 217 18.92 -15.62 15.89
N SER A 218 18.58 -14.97 17.01
CA SER A 218 19.52 -14.10 17.72
C SER A 218 20.73 -14.86 18.31
N SER A 219 20.60 -16.18 18.42
CA SER A 219 21.64 -17.13 18.83
C SER A 219 21.10 -18.55 18.66
N ASN A 220 21.91 -19.47 18.14
CA ASN A 220 21.66 -20.90 18.30
C ASN A 220 22.26 -21.37 19.63
N VAL A 221 21.51 -22.17 20.37
CA VAL A 221 22.02 -22.88 21.56
C VAL A 221 22.07 -24.34 21.18
N GLU A 222 23.27 -24.93 21.16
CA GLU A 222 23.42 -26.37 20.96
C GLU A 222 23.25 -27.11 22.29
N GLY A 223 22.50 -28.20 22.24
CA GLY A 223 22.33 -29.12 23.35
C GLY A 223 23.57 -29.96 23.57
N THR A 224 23.82 -30.29 24.83
CA THR A 224 24.83 -31.25 25.24
C THR A 224 24.22 -32.64 25.35
N TRP A 225 24.81 -33.62 24.69
CA TRP A 225 24.44 -35.01 24.86
C TRP A 225 25.04 -35.57 26.15
N LEU A 226 24.24 -36.26 26.96
CA LEU A 226 24.64 -36.80 28.26
C LEU A 226 25.13 -38.26 28.18
N ILE A 227 25.13 -38.83 26.97
CA ILE A 227 25.58 -40.18 26.65
C ILE A 227 26.90 -40.10 25.90
N ASN A 228 27.91 -40.84 26.38
CA ASN A 228 29.27 -40.81 25.83
C ASN A 228 29.44 -41.83 24.69
N ASN A 229 29.80 -41.38 23.49
CA ASN A 229 30.04 -42.26 22.33
C ASN A 229 31.45 -42.90 22.32
N SER A 230 32.44 -42.33 23.01
CA SER A 230 33.85 -42.79 22.93
C SER A 230 34.20 -43.96 23.85
N GLN A 231 33.28 -44.36 24.74
CA GLN A 231 33.46 -45.51 25.63
C GLN A 231 32.18 -46.35 25.63
N ALA A 232 31.96 -47.07 24.54
CA ALA A 232 30.99 -48.17 24.45
C ALA A 232 31.34 -49.36 25.37
N ALA A 233 32.11 -49.15 26.46
CA ALA A 233 32.59 -50.20 27.35
C ALA A 233 32.06 -50.10 28.79
N THR A 234 31.76 -48.93 29.37
CA THR A 234 31.47 -48.91 30.83
C THR A 234 30.40 -47.95 31.38
N ASN A 235 29.91 -46.91 30.68
CA ASN A 235 29.20 -45.81 31.39
C ASN A 235 27.79 -45.38 30.90
N ASN A 236 27.17 -45.99 29.89
CA ASN A 236 25.83 -45.59 29.40
C ASN A 236 24.71 -46.57 29.79
N SER A 237 24.74 -47.10 31.01
CA SER A 237 23.70 -47.99 31.53
C SER A 237 22.44 -47.21 31.89
N ILE A 238 21.38 -47.33 31.09
CA ILE A 238 20.05 -46.78 31.33
C ILE A 238 19.16 -47.88 31.92
N PRO A 239 18.53 -47.66 33.09
CA PRO A 239 17.66 -48.65 33.70
C PRO A 239 16.43 -48.94 32.81
N VAL A 240 16.03 -50.21 32.72
CA VAL A 240 14.75 -50.57 32.12
C VAL A 240 13.59 -50.00 32.92
N ASN A 241 12.49 -49.70 32.23
CA ASN A 241 11.27 -49.14 32.81
C ASN A 241 11.43 -47.80 33.57
N ARG A 242 12.57 -47.10 33.41
CA ARG A 242 12.78 -45.77 33.98
C ARG A 242 13.22 -44.78 32.91
N TYR A 243 12.70 -43.55 32.99
CA TYR A 243 13.18 -42.46 32.14
C TYR A 243 14.53 -41.97 32.65
N SER A 244 15.49 -41.88 31.73
CA SER A 244 16.79 -41.29 31.96
C SER A 244 17.03 -40.14 31.00
N SER A 245 17.62 -39.06 31.49
CA SER A 245 18.02 -37.92 30.66
C SER A 245 19.20 -38.31 29.78
N VAL A 246 19.06 -38.11 28.46
CA VAL A 246 20.06 -38.51 27.45
C VAL A 246 20.65 -37.33 26.69
N ALA A 247 19.97 -36.18 26.72
CA ALA A 247 20.48 -34.91 26.22
C ALA A 247 19.92 -33.75 27.06
N LYS A 248 20.66 -32.65 27.09
CA LYS A 248 20.32 -31.41 27.80
C LYS A 248 20.46 -30.23 26.84
N LEU A 249 19.52 -29.29 26.88
CA LEU A 249 19.58 -28.02 26.16
C LEU A 249 19.32 -26.89 27.15
N SER A 250 20.34 -26.07 27.40
CA SER A 250 20.29 -24.99 28.40
C SER A 250 19.85 -23.69 27.73
N LEU A 251 18.60 -23.27 27.89
CA LEU A 251 18.13 -21.99 27.37
C LEU A 251 18.64 -20.85 28.27
N PRO A 252 19.52 -19.94 27.78
CA PRO A 252 20.26 -19.03 28.64
C PRO A 252 19.44 -17.84 29.15
N MET A 253 18.32 -17.52 28.49
CA MET A 253 17.52 -16.36 28.80
C MET A 253 16.03 -16.63 28.55
N ALA A 254 15.17 -15.81 29.13
CA ALA A 254 13.75 -15.84 28.80
C ALA A 254 13.53 -15.45 27.33
N GLY A 255 12.63 -16.17 26.66
CA GLY A 255 12.23 -15.89 25.29
C GLY A 255 11.43 -17.01 24.66
N THR A 256 10.99 -16.76 23.44
CA THR A 256 10.38 -17.79 22.59
C THR A 256 11.50 -18.46 21.82
N TYR A 257 11.58 -19.79 21.93
CA TYR A 257 12.57 -20.59 21.24
C TYR A 257 11.93 -21.56 20.26
N LEU A 258 12.56 -21.67 19.09
CA LEU A 258 12.37 -22.74 18.13
C LEU A 258 13.31 -23.89 18.47
N VAL A 259 12.79 -25.03 18.94
CA VAL A 259 13.65 -26.17 19.26
C VAL A 259 13.54 -27.25 18.18
N PHE A 260 14.68 -27.68 17.66
CA PHE A 260 14.82 -28.79 16.73
C PHE A 260 15.49 -29.96 17.43
N LEU A 261 14.88 -31.14 17.31
CA LEU A 261 15.47 -32.41 17.72
C LEU A 261 15.46 -33.41 16.57
N ASN A 262 16.64 -33.92 16.25
CA ASN A 262 16.89 -35.09 15.42
C ASN A 262 17.93 -35.98 16.12
N ALA A 263 17.70 -37.29 16.23
CA ALA A 263 18.60 -38.18 16.95
C ALA A 263 18.46 -39.66 16.57
N ASP A 264 19.58 -40.34 16.32
CA ASP A 264 19.68 -41.78 16.13
C ASP A 264 20.35 -42.48 17.31
N PHE A 265 19.66 -43.45 17.89
CA PHE A 265 20.15 -44.24 19.03
C PHE A 265 20.26 -45.71 18.69
N GLY A 266 21.29 -46.37 19.25
CA GLY A 266 21.48 -47.81 19.19
C GLY A 266 21.62 -48.43 20.59
N PHE A 267 21.26 -49.70 20.72
CA PHE A 267 21.53 -50.48 21.93
C PHE A 267 22.67 -51.45 21.66
N ASP A 268 23.74 -51.38 22.46
CA ASP A 268 24.87 -52.31 22.35
C ASP A 268 24.64 -53.51 23.28
N ASN A 269 24.54 -54.72 22.71
CA ASN A 269 24.92 -56.04 23.27
C ASN A 269 24.16 -57.20 22.59
N ALA A 270 24.84 -58.34 22.47
CA ALA A 270 24.42 -59.56 21.75
C ALA A 270 23.36 -60.47 22.44
N VAL A 271 22.56 -59.97 23.40
CA VAL A 271 21.70 -60.86 24.23
C VAL A 271 20.20 -60.50 24.29
N SER A 272 19.77 -59.23 24.29
CA SER A 272 18.36 -58.88 24.00
C SER A 272 18.14 -57.38 23.85
N ILE A 273 17.25 -56.97 22.93
CA ILE A 273 16.86 -55.58 22.65
C ILE A 273 15.53 -55.23 23.34
N PRO A 274 15.34 -53.99 23.84
CA PRO A 274 14.05 -53.58 24.42
C PRO A 274 12.93 -53.65 23.39
N ALA A 275 11.80 -54.30 23.67
CA ALA A 275 10.72 -54.41 22.67
C ALA A 275 10.12 -53.07 22.25
N GLN A 276 10.20 -52.07 23.14
CA GLN A 276 9.72 -50.72 22.90
C GLN A 276 10.63 -49.71 23.60
N VAL A 277 10.74 -48.52 23.01
CA VAL A 277 11.35 -47.35 23.64
C VAL A 277 10.33 -46.23 23.70
N GLU A 278 10.22 -45.57 24.85
CA GLU A 278 9.48 -44.31 25.03
C GLU A 278 10.47 -43.15 25.13
N TYR A 279 10.12 -41.98 24.58
CA TYR A 279 10.87 -40.75 24.83
C TYR A 279 9.95 -39.61 25.26
N LEU A 280 10.51 -38.64 25.99
CA LEU A 280 9.80 -37.46 26.47
C LEU A 280 10.75 -36.26 26.56
N ILE A 281 10.25 -35.07 26.23
CA ILE A 281 10.93 -33.81 26.48
C ILE A 281 10.43 -33.20 27.79
N THR A 282 11.34 -32.86 28.69
CA THR A 282 11.01 -32.40 30.05
C THR A 282 11.76 -31.13 30.43
N ARG A 283 11.19 -30.37 31.37
CA ARG A 283 11.81 -29.23 32.05
C ARG A 283 12.50 -29.73 33.32
N GLY A 284 13.80 -29.53 33.45
CA GLY A 284 14.57 -30.06 34.58
C GLY A 284 15.00 -31.53 34.41
N GLY A 285 16.14 -31.88 34.99
CA GLY A 285 16.74 -33.20 34.82
C GLY A 285 15.94 -34.27 35.56
N ILE A 286 15.71 -35.40 34.91
CA ILE A 286 15.11 -36.57 35.55
C ILE A 286 16.22 -37.60 35.81
N ASN A 287 16.45 -37.87 37.10
CA ASN A 287 17.24 -39.01 37.59
C ASN A 287 16.28 -39.94 38.35
N ASN A 288 15.78 -40.97 37.67
CA ASN A 288 15.06 -42.10 38.26
C ASN A 288 13.63 -41.90 38.81
N GLU A 289 13.00 -40.73 38.74
CA GLU A 289 11.57 -40.56 39.04
C GLU A 289 10.89 -39.59 38.06
N ILE A 290 9.89 -40.06 37.31
CA ILE A 290 9.12 -39.20 36.40
C ILE A 290 8.25 -38.27 37.26
N ASN A 291 8.52 -36.97 37.22
CA ASN A 291 7.48 -36.00 37.56
C ASN A 291 6.80 -35.55 36.26
N LEU A 292 5.64 -36.14 35.93
CA LEU A 292 4.90 -35.79 34.71
C LEU A 292 4.48 -34.31 34.69
N ALA A 293 4.44 -33.62 35.83
CA ALA A 293 4.19 -32.17 35.89
C ALA A 293 5.27 -31.34 35.16
N ASN A 294 6.46 -31.91 34.96
CA ASN A 294 7.59 -31.25 34.33
C ASN A 294 7.71 -31.53 32.82
N ALA A 295 6.82 -32.35 32.25
CA ALA A 295 6.80 -32.64 30.82
C ALA A 295 6.43 -31.40 30.00
N ILE A 296 7.15 -31.13 28.92
CA ILE A 296 6.77 -30.09 27.96
C ILE A 296 5.54 -30.62 27.19
N GLY A 297 4.35 -30.29 27.69
CA GLY A 297 3.07 -30.79 27.17
C GLY A 297 2.08 -31.29 28.23
N ALA A 298 2.45 -31.35 29.51
CA ALA A 298 1.51 -31.65 30.59
C ALA A 298 0.72 -30.40 31.02
N VAL A 299 -0.03 -29.80 30.09
CA VAL A 299 -1.18 -28.98 30.44
C VAL A 299 -2.39 -29.92 30.47
N PRO A 300 -3.20 -29.96 31.54
CA PRO A 300 -4.40 -30.78 31.56
C PRO A 300 -5.28 -30.45 30.34
N GLY A 301 -5.49 -31.42 29.44
CA GLY A 301 -6.39 -31.29 28.29
C GLY A 301 -5.74 -31.14 26.91
N THR A 302 -4.41 -31.12 26.77
CA THR A 302 -3.73 -31.12 25.46
C THR A 302 -2.58 -32.13 25.45
N TRP A 303 -2.86 -33.34 24.97
CA TRP A 303 -1.85 -34.38 24.75
C TRP A 303 -0.95 -34.04 23.56
N ASN A 304 0.04 -33.17 23.77
CA ASN A 304 1.22 -33.07 22.90
C ASN A 304 2.47 -33.48 23.69
N SER A 305 2.38 -34.60 24.41
CA SER A 305 3.58 -35.43 24.60
C SER A 305 3.73 -36.20 23.29
N ILE A 306 4.85 -36.05 22.57
CA ILE A 306 5.17 -36.96 21.46
C ILE A 306 5.59 -38.29 22.08
N TYR A 307 4.61 -38.99 22.62
CA TYR A 307 4.72 -40.35 23.10
C TYR A 307 4.73 -41.22 21.85
N ASN A 308 5.92 -41.64 21.42
CA ASN A 308 6.05 -42.58 20.31
C ASN A 308 6.70 -43.87 20.81
N SER A 309 6.03 -44.98 20.52
CA SER A 309 6.50 -46.34 20.75
C SER A 309 7.15 -46.84 19.46
N VAL A 310 8.45 -47.10 19.49
CA VAL A 310 9.12 -47.77 18.37
C VAL A 310 9.38 -49.22 18.75
N THR A 311 8.82 -50.16 18.00
CA THR A 311 9.24 -51.57 18.07
C THR A 311 10.68 -51.67 17.61
N SER A 312 11.60 -52.11 18.48
CA SER A 312 13.00 -52.26 18.09
C SER A 312 13.12 -53.36 17.03
N GLY A 313 13.40 -53.00 15.78
CA GLY A 313 14.15 -53.90 14.89
C GLY A 313 15.59 -54.04 15.39
N MET A 314 16.34 -55.00 14.85
CA MET A 314 17.75 -55.25 15.24
C MET A 314 18.55 -53.94 15.33
N GLY A 315 18.81 -53.45 16.56
CA GLY A 315 19.91 -52.53 16.86
C GLY A 315 19.63 -51.05 17.19
N GLY A 316 18.43 -50.47 17.03
CA GLY A 316 18.23 -49.02 17.32
C GLY A 316 16.86 -48.39 17.07
N PHE A 317 16.75 -47.06 17.29
CA PHE A 317 15.58 -46.22 16.98
C PHE A 317 15.97 -44.76 16.64
N THR A 318 15.10 -44.06 15.89
CA THR A 318 15.29 -42.68 15.44
C THR A 318 14.20 -41.73 15.98
N ILE A 319 14.60 -40.52 16.40
CA ILE A 319 13.70 -39.38 16.68
C ILE A 319 13.82 -38.39 15.51
N ASN A 320 12.80 -38.31 14.65
CA ASN A 320 12.80 -37.40 13.51
C ASN A 320 11.99 -36.12 13.77
N ASN A 321 12.59 -34.98 13.41
CA ASN A 321 11.94 -33.68 13.18
C ASN A 321 10.92 -33.24 14.24
N THR A 322 11.27 -33.38 15.51
CA THR A 322 10.41 -32.90 16.59
C THR A 322 10.59 -31.39 16.76
N PHE A 323 9.47 -30.68 16.67
CA PHE A 323 9.39 -29.23 16.79
C PHE A 323 8.52 -28.86 18.00
N PHE A 324 9.04 -28.01 18.87
CA PHE A 324 8.23 -27.48 19.96
C PHE A 324 8.68 -26.07 20.31
N ILE A 325 7.69 -25.25 20.70
CA ILE A 325 7.89 -23.87 21.10
C ILE A 325 7.97 -23.83 22.61
N VAL A 326 9.03 -23.20 23.12
CA VAL A 326 9.24 -23.03 24.55
C VAL A 326 9.15 -21.56 24.91
N THR A 327 8.27 -21.23 25.86
CA THR A 327 7.94 -19.88 26.30
C THR A 327 8.12 -19.72 27.81
N THR A 328 9.30 -20.00 28.35
CA THR A 328 9.61 -19.66 29.76
C THR A 328 11.10 -19.35 29.93
N GLY A 329 11.45 -18.77 31.10
CA GLY A 329 12.76 -18.20 31.48
C GLY A 329 13.99 -19.10 31.28
N PRO A 330 15.18 -18.69 31.79
CA PRO A 330 16.37 -19.54 31.74
C PRO A 330 16.04 -20.92 32.31
N GLN A 331 16.14 -21.95 31.48
CA GLN A 331 15.74 -23.30 31.90
C GLN A 331 16.44 -24.36 31.06
N ASP A 332 16.67 -25.49 31.72
CA ASP A 332 17.22 -26.66 31.08
C ASP A 332 16.10 -27.57 30.59
N ILE A 333 16.17 -27.93 29.31
CA ILE A 333 15.28 -28.88 28.67
C ILE A 333 16.04 -30.19 28.47
N TYR A 334 15.40 -31.30 28.75
CA TYR A 334 16.02 -32.61 28.63
C TYR A 334 15.25 -33.50 27.66
N LEU A 335 15.97 -34.18 26.78
CA LEU A 335 15.47 -35.38 26.12
C LEU A 335 15.65 -36.54 27.11
N THR A 336 14.56 -37.26 27.38
CA THR A 336 14.56 -38.42 28.27
C THR A 336 14.07 -39.66 27.52
N ILE A 337 14.64 -40.82 27.84
CA ILE A 337 14.34 -42.11 27.20
C ILE A 337 14.05 -43.16 28.27
N LYS A 338 13.05 -44.01 28.04
CA LYS A 338 12.72 -45.18 28.85
C LYS A 338 12.65 -46.44 27.98
N PRO A 339 13.61 -47.37 28.13
CA PRO A 339 13.53 -48.70 27.53
C PRO A 339 12.44 -49.53 28.22
N ILE A 340 11.56 -50.17 27.45
CA ILE A 340 10.55 -51.11 27.96
C ILE A 340 11.01 -52.55 27.70
N PRO A 341 11.02 -53.44 28.70
CA PRO A 341 11.33 -54.85 28.54
C PRO A 341 10.50 -55.52 27.45
N GLY A 342 11.17 -56.26 26.56
CA GLY A 342 10.52 -57.23 25.68
C GLY A 342 10.35 -58.60 26.32
N GLN A 343 9.51 -59.45 25.71
CA GLN A 343 9.52 -60.89 25.98
C GLN A 343 10.96 -61.42 25.76
N PRO A 344 11.56 -62.17 26.71
CA PRO A 344 12.97 -62.49 26.68
C PRO A 344 13.30 -63.40 25.49
N ALA A 345 14.03 -62.87 24.51
CA ALA A 345 14.82 -63.71 23.61
C ALA A 345 16.09 -64.13 24.36
N ASN A 346 16.01 -65.26 25.08
CA ASN A 346 17.10 -65.94 25.78
C ASN A 346 17.78 -65.19 26.95
N ASN A 347 17.74 -65.81 28.13
CA ASN A 347 18.62 -65.59 29.29
C ASN A 347 18.51 -64.28 30.11
N GLY A 348 17.35 -63.60 30.14
CA GLY A 348 16.97 -62.74 31.27
C GLY A 348 17.82 -61.49 31.54
N VAL A 349 18.81 -61.17 30.69
CA VAL A 349 19.62 -59.96 30.78
C VAL A 349 19.29 -59.05 29.60
N ILE A 350 18.66 -57.90 29.90
CA ILE A 350 18.26 -56.90 28.91
C ILE A 350 19.41 -55.93 28.65
N ALA A 351 19.70 -55.63 27.37
CA ALA A 351 20.67 -54.61 27.02
C ALA A 351 20.21 -53.24 27.55
N THR A 352 20.94 -52.71 28.53
CA THR A 352 20.71 -51.39 29.14
C THR A 352 21.66 -50.32 28.60
N ARG A 353 22.47 -50.64 27.60
CA ARG A 353 23.57 -49.78 27.15
C ARG A 353 23.14 -49.01 25.91
N LEU A 354 22.92 -47.71 26.06
CA LEU A 354 22.51 -46.83 24.98
C LEU A 354 23.74 -46.13 24.36
N MET A 355 23.77 -46.05 23.04
CA MET A 355 24.78 -45.31 22.27
C MET A 355 24.08 -44.45 21.21
N ARG A 356 24.78 -43.43 20.70
CA ARG A 356 24.28 -42.58 19.61
C ARG A 356 25.02 -42.93 18.32
N TRP A 357 24.28 -43.20 17.24
CA TRP A 357 24.86 -43.79 16.02
C TRP A 357 25.72 -42.80 15.20
N GLY A 358 25.67 -41.48 15.45
CA GLY A 358 26.40 -40.47 14.66
C GLY A 358 27.80 -40.06 15.14
N GLY A 359 28.56 -40.95 15.80
CA GLY A 359 29.75 -40.55 16.58
C GLY A 359 31.16 -40.78 16.03
N THR A 360 31.34 -41.56 14.96
CA THR A 360 32.69 -41.89 14.46
C THR A 360 32.83 -41.59 12.98
N ALA A 361 34.05 -41.19 12.60
CA ALA A 361 34.47 -40.61 11.34
C ALA A 361 34.36 -41.53 10.10
N GLU A 362 33.19 -42.09 9.81
CA GLU A 362 32.98 -42.98 8.65
C GLU A 362 32.06 -42.41 7.55
N ASN A 363 31.76 -41.10 7.54
CA ASN A 363 31.16 -40.49 6.34
C ASN A 363 31.62 -39.04 6.08
N PRO A 364 32.88 -38.85 5.62
CA PRO A 364 33.46 -37.52 5.39
C PRO A 364 32.87 -36.75 4.19
N SER A 365 32.11 -37.39 3.30
CA SER A 365 31.59 -36.74 2.07
C SER A 365 30.32 -35.89 2.27
N TYR A 366 29.71 -35.88 3.46
CA TYR A 366 28.49 -35.09 3.74
C TYR A 366 28.75 -33.75 4.45
N GLN A 367 30.00 -33.39 4.75
CA GLN A 367 30.40 -32.12 5.38
C GLN A 367 30.35 -30.90 4.43
N GLY A 368 29.97 -31.11 3.15
CA GLY A 368 30.08 -30.10 2.09
C GLY A 368 28.79 -29.36 1.69
N ILE A 369 27.68 -29.51 2.42
CA ILE A 369 26.45 -28.77 2.12
C ILE A 369 26.34 -27.59 3.11
N PRO A 370 26.36 -26.33 2.65
CA PRO A 370 25.95 -25.20 3.48
C PRO A 370 24.48 -25.39 3.87
N GLY A 371 24.23 -25.81 5.10
CA GLY A 371 22.89 -26.20 5.59
C GLY A 371 22.67 -27.69 5.83
N GLY A 372 23.69 -28.54 5.70
CA GLY A 372 23.60 -29.97 6.07
C GLY A 372 23.24 -30.15 7.54
N LEU A 373 22.07 -30.73 7.81
CA LEU A 373 21.67 -31.16 9.15
C LEU A 373 22.63 -32.27 9.58
N ALA A 374 23.39 -32.04 10.65
CA ALA A 374 24.04 -33.14 11.35
C ALA A 374 22.93 -34.14 11.75
N ILE A 375 23.19 -35.44 11.53
CA ILE A 375 22.22 -36.52 11.73
C ILE A 375 21.62 -36.45 13.14
N ASP A 376 22.45 -36.11 14.14
CA ASP A 376 22.01 -35.82 15.51
C ASP A 376 22.12 -34.33 15.83
N ARG A 377 20.98 -33.66 16.07
CA ARG A 377 20.92 -32.28 16.56
C ARG A 377 19.86 -32.11 17.63
N PHE A 378 20.25 -31.45 18.72
CA PHE A 378 19.31 -30.87 19.67
C PHE A 378 19.66 -29.39 19.82
N VAL A 379 18.92 -28.49 19.18
CA VAL A 379 19.28 -27.07 19.06
C VAL A 379 18.08 -26.17 19.26
N ALA A 380 18.27 -25.04 19.92
CA ALA A 380 17.26 -23.99 20.05
C ALA A 380 17.69 -22.72 19.32
N TYR A 381 16.74 -22.07 18.65
CA TYR A 381 16.91 -20.75 18.05
C TYR A 381 15.98 -19.77 18.77
N LYS A 382 16.53 -18.67 19.29
CA LYS A 382 15.72 -17.62 19.91
C LYS A 382 15.12 -16.70 18.84
N PHE A 383 13.83 -16.39 18.98
CA PHE A 383 13.15 -15.34 18.20
C PHE A 383 13.29 -13.96 18.84
#